data_AF-A0A0M8PKF8-F1
#
_entry.id   AF-A0A0M8PKF8-F1
#
_cell.length_a   1.000
_cell.length_b   1.000
_cell.length_c   1.000
_cell.angle_alpha   90.00
_cell.angle_beta   90.00
_cell.angle_gamma   90.00
#
_symmetry.space_group_name_H-M   'P 1'
#
loop_
_entity.id
_entity.type
_entity.pdbx_description
1 polymer ?
#
loop_
_entity_poly.entity_id
_entity_poly.type
_entity_poly.pdbx_seq_one_letter_code
_entity_poly.pdbx_strand_id
1 'polypeptide(L)' 'MKLHARNLNPGVTVDGTATRPVLLRVAGLVLAVTPGEALALADQLHDAAEEIDSAERTSR' A
#
# COMPACT_ATOMS: atom_id res chain seq x y z
N MET A 1 -17.53 5.90 30.77
CA MET A 1 -16.32 5.08 30.96
C MET A 1 -15.40 5.32 29.77
N LYS A 2 -14.12 5.69 30.00
CA LYS A 2 -13.13 5.87 28.92
C LYS A 2 -12.12 4.72 29.02
N LEU A 3 -12.04 3.87 27.99
CA LEU A 3 -11.04 2.81 27.88
C LEU A 3 -9.68 3.46 27.57
N HIS A 4 -8.73 3.34 28.50
CA HIS A 4 -7.34 3.77 28.29
C HIS A 4 -6.48 2.54 27.98
N ALA A 5 -6.26 2.25 26.70
CA ALA A 5 -5.28 1.26 26.27
C ALA A 5 -3.88 1.89 26.33
N ARG A 6 -3.14 1.64 27.43
CA ARG A 6 -1.82 2.26 27.67
C ARG A 6 -0.66 1.65 26.86
N ASN A 7 -0.87 0.52 26.18
CA ASN A 7 0.18 -0.25 25.49
C ASN A 7 -0.31 -0.77 24.12
N LEU A 8 -0.80 0.11 23.25
CA LEU A 8 -1.06 -0.27 21.86
C LEU A 8 0.27 -0.29 21.11
N ASN A 9 0.71 -1.49 20.70
CA ASN A 9 1.78 -1.63 19.72
C ASN A 9 1.10 -1.73 18.33
N PRO A 10 1.09 -0.67 17.51
CA PRO A 10 0.49 -0.73 16.19
C PRO A 10 1.30 -1.69 15.32
N GLY A 11 0.78 -2.92 15.15
CA GLY A 11 1.34 -3.93 14.27
C GLY A 11 0.44 -4.13 13.06
N VAL A 12 1.01 -4.02 11.87
CA VAL A 12 0.34 -4.45 10.63
C VAL A 12 0.84 -5.85 10.34
N THR A 13 -0.01 -6.86 10.56
CA THR A 13 0.27 -8.24 10.16
C THR A 13 -0.22 -8.45 8.74
N VAL A 14 0.70 -8.69 7.80
CA VAL A 14 0.36 -9.00 6.41
C VAL A 14 0.24 -10.52 6.27
N ASP A 15 -0.95 -11.00 5.95
CA ASP A 15 -1.19 -12.42 5.69
C ASP A 15 -0.99 -12.70 4.18
N GLY A 16 0.10 -13.38 3.85
CA GLY A 16 0.42 -13.76 2.46
C GLY A 16 -0.47 -14.86 1.88
N THR A 17 -1.31 -15.51 2.69
CA THR A 17 -2.28 -16.53 2.26
C THR A 17 -3.71 -15.99 2.18
N ALA A 18 -3.90 -14.70 2.44
CA ALA A 18 -5.20 -14.08 2.30
C ALA A 18 -5.73 -14.27 0.87
N THR A 19 -6.91 -14.86 0.75
CA THR A 19 -7.60 -15.07 -0.54
C THR A 19 -8.67 -14.01 -0.79
N ARG A 20 -8.86 -13.09 0.17
CA ARG A 20 -9.87 -12.04 0.06
C ARG A 20 -9.41 -11.01 -0.99
N PRO A 21 -10.28 -10.63 -1.93
CA PRO A 21 -9.95 -9.60 -2.90
C PRO A 21 -9.72 -8.26 -2.19
N VAL A 22 -8.71 -7.53 -2.65
CA VAL A 22 -8.36 -6.18 -2.23
C VAL A 22 -9.10 -5.20 -3.11
N LEU A 23 -9.71 -4.18 -2.50
CA LEU A 23 -10.38 -3.10 -3.22
C LEU A 23 -9.44 -1.91 -3.33
N LEU A 24 -9.01 -1.59 -4.55
CA LEU A 24 -8.19 -0.44 -4.86
C LEU A 24 -9.04 0.67 -5.46
N ARG A 25 -8.81 1.92 -5.05
CA ARG A 25 -9.51 3.08 -5.59
C ARG A 25 -8.53 3.97 -6.34
N VAL A 26 -8.72 4.11 -7.65
CA VAL A 26 -7.83 4.86 -8.53
C VAL A 26 -8.66 5.70 -9.49
N ALA A 27 -8.40 7.01 -9.55
CA ALA A 27 -9.10 7.95 -10.44
C ALA A 27 -10.65 7.84 -10.40
N GLY A 28 -11.21 7.55 -9.23
CA GLY A 28 -12.66 7.37 -9.05
C GLY A 28 -13.20 5.98 -9.39
N LEU A 29 -12.39 5.09 -9.97
CA LEU A 29 -12.72 3.68 -10.19
C LEU A 29 -12.42 2.84 -8.96
N VAL A 30 -13.19 1.77 -8.78
CA VAL A 30 -12.96 0.75 -7.74
C VAL A 30 -12.62 -0.56 -8.43
N LEU A 31 -11.45 -1.10 -8.14
CA LEU A 31 -10.91 -2.33 -8.72
C LEU A 31 -10.85 -3.40 -7.63
N ALA A 32 -11.43 -4.56 -7.89
CA ALA A 32 -11.25 -5.74 -7.05
C ALA A 32 -10.12 -6.58 -7.65
N VAL A 33 -9.02 -6.72 -6.92
CA VAL A 33 -7.81 -7.44 -7.36
C VAL A 33 -7.42 -8.48 -6.33
N THR A 34 -6.66 -9.48 -6.75
CA THR A 34 -6.06 -10.43 -5.81
C THR A 34 -4.98 -9.74 -4.98
N PRO A 35 -4.66 -10.25 -3.77
CA PRO A 35 -3.57 -9.69 -2.97
C PRO A 35 -2.21 -9.69 -3.68
N GLY A 36 -1.94 -10.71 -4.51
CA GLY A 36 -0.70 -10.77 -5.30
C GLY A 36 -0.63 -9.66 -6.35
N GLU A 37 -1.73 -9.40 -7.07
CA GLU A 37 -1.82 -8.28 -8.03
C GLU A 37 -1.72 -6.92 -7.33
N ALA A 38 -2.34 -6.77 -6.16
CA ALA A 38 -2.25 -5.54 -5.38
C ALA A 38 -0.81 -5.26 -4.93
N LEU A 39 -0.08 -6.29 -4.49
CA LEU A 39 1.32 -6.17 -4.08
C LEU A 39 2.20 -5.78 -5.27
N ALA A 40 2.08 -6.50 -6.39
CA ALA A 40 2.86 -6.22 -7.59
C ALA A 40 2.63 -4.79 -8.12
N LEU A 41 1.38 -4.30 -8.07
CA LEU A 41 1.07 -2.92 -8.43
C LEU A 41 1.68 -1.91 -7.46
N ALA A 42 1.67 -2.20 -6.16
CA ALA A 42 2.28 -1.32 -5.16
C ALA A 42 3.79 -1.20 -5.36
N ASP A 43 4.47 -2.31 -5.63
CA ASP A 43 5.92 -2.33 -5.93
C ASP A 43 6.22 -1.50 -7.19
N GLN A 44 5.48 -1.71 -8.28
CA GLN A 44 5.65 -0.93 -9.51
C GLN A 44 5.44 0.58 -9.31
N LEU A 45 4.45 0.97 -8.50
CA LEU A 45 4.20 2.38 -8.18
C LEU A 45 5.32 2.97 -7.31
N HIS A 46 5.89 2.17 -6.42
CA HIS A 46 7.03 2.59 -5.60
C HIS A 46 8.27 2.83 -6.46
N ASP A 47 8.62 1.87 -7.33
CA ASP A 47 9.75 1.97 -8.24
C ASP A 47 9.62 3.19 -9.17
N ALA A 48 8.43 3.39 -9.75
CA ALA A 48 8.15 4.55 -10.60
C ALA A 48 8.28 5.89 -9.84
N ALA A 49 7.90 5.93 -8.56
CA ALA A 49 8.05 7.13 -7.74
C ALA A 49 9.53 7.42 -7.43
N GLU A 50 10.34 6.41 -7.17
CA GLU A 50 11.79 6.58 -6.94
C GLU A 50 12.52 7.06 -8.21
N GLU A 51 12.12 6.58 -9.38
CA GLU A 51 12.68 7.02 -10.66
C GLU A 51 12.41 8.51 -10.93
N ILE A 52 11.18 8.98 -10.65
CA ILE A 52 10.80 10.39 -10.81
C ILE A 52 11.61 11.29 -9.86
N ASP A 53 11.73 10.93 -8.58
CA ASP A 53 12.48 11.73 -7.59
C ASP A 53 13.98 11.81 -7.96
N SER A 54 14.54 10.71 -8.46
CA SER A 54 15.93 10.65 -8.94
C SER A 54 16.16 11.54 -10.16
N ALA A 55 15.20 11.58 -11.10
CA ALA A 55 15.25 12.44 -12.27
C ALA A 55 15.15 13.93 -11.91
N GLU A 56 14.25 14.29 -10.98
CA GLU A 56 14.11 15.68 -10.50
C GLU A 56 15.36 16.17 -9.76
N ARG A 57 16.01 15.30 -8.98
CA ARG A 57 17.23 15.64 -8.25
C ARG A 57 18.44 15.86 -9.17
N THR A 58 18.51 15.17 -10.30
CA THR A 58 19.61 15.31 -11.28
C THR A 58 19.46 16.55 -12.17
N SER A 59 18.25 17.09 -12.28
CA SER A 59 17.95 18.29 -13.08
C SER A 59 18.18 19.63 -12.33
N ARG A 60 18.52 19.59 -11.04
CA ARG A 60 18.87 20.76 -10.22
C ARG A 60 20.37 20.93 -10.09
#